data_AF-A0A970B9X9-F1
#
_entry.id   AF-A0A970B9X9-F1
#
_cell.length_a   1.000
_cell.length_b   1.000
_cell.length_c   1.000
_cell.angle_alpha   90.00
_cell.angle_beta   90.00
_cell.angle_gamma   90.00
#
_symmetry.space_group_name_H-M   'P 1'
#
loop_
_entity.id
_entity.type
_entity.pdbx_description
1 polymer ?
#
loop_
_entity_poly.entity_id
_entity_poly.type
_entity_poly.pdbx_seq_one_letter_code
_entity_poly.pdbx_strand_id
1 'polypeptide(L)' 'MEKGDGLVKDVFVLRLWRRADKPLFWRGEVQHVNSGEKQYVHSAGDLLDYLQRQLAETAERPSGGSGLR' A
#
# COMPACT_ATOMS: atom_id res chain seq x y z
N MET A 1 -26.80 -9.52 17.31
CA MET A 1 -26.06 -9.56 16.04
C MET A 1 -25.09 -8.40 16.06
N GLU A 2 -23.87 -8.64 16.55
CA GLU A 2 -22.80 -7.66 16.43
C GLU A 2 -22.45 -7.52 14.95
N LYS A 3 -22.70 -6.34 14.38
CA LYS A 3 -22.06 -5.95 13.12
C LYS A 3 -20.58 -5.83 13.45
N GLY A 4 -19.79 -6.85 13.12
CA GLY A 4 -18.35 -6.73 13.14
C GLY A 4 -17.99 -5.60 12.19
N ASP A 5 -17.51 -4.48 12.73
CA ASP A 5 -16.80 -3.46 11.97
C ASP A 5 -15.61 -4.18 11.32
N GLY A 6 -15.80 -4.58 10.07
CA GLY A 6 -14.74 -5.18 9.28
C GLY A 6 -13.68 -4.11 9.11
N LEU A 7 -12.64 -4.12 9.95
CA LEU A 7 -11.42 -3.38 9.71
C LEU A 7 -10.98 -3.75 8.28
N VAL A 8 -11.13 -2.82 7.34
CA VAL A 8 -10.56 -2.98 6.01
C VAL A 8 -9.07 -2.95 6.22
N LYS A 9 -8.45 -4.13 6.22
CA LYS A 9 -7.01 -4.26 6.33
C LYS A 9 -6.42 -3.85 4.99
N ASP A 10 -5.58 -2.83 4.99
CA ASP A 10 -4.75 -2.54 3.83
C ASP A 10 -3.65 -3.60 3.74
N VAL A 11 -3.53 -4.19 2.55
CA VAL A 11 -2.54 -5.22 2.25
C VAL A 11 -1.66 -4.70 1.13
N PHE A 12 -0.35 -4.82 1.33
CA PHE A 12 0.65 -4.41 0.35
C PHE A 12 1.51 -5.60 -0.04
N VAL A 13 1.80 -5.73 -1.33
CA VAL A 13 2.77 -6.69 -1.84
C VAL A 13 4.05 -5.93 -2.18
N LEU A 14 5.16 -6.34 -1.54
CA LEU A 14 6.47 -5.76 -1.79
C LEU A 14 7.31 -6.76 -2.59
N ARG A 15 7.85 -6.30 -3.71
CA ARG A 15 8.83 -7.02 -4.52
C ARG A 15 10.13 -6.25 -4.48
N LEU A 16 11.20 -6.89 -4.01
CA LEU A 16 12.54 -6.30 -3.94
C LEU A 16 13.49 -7.13 -4.79
N TRP A 17 14.28 -6.48 -5.63
CA TRP A 17 15.31 -7.13 -6.43
C TRP A 17 16.58 -6.31 -6.48
N ARG A 18 17.70 -7.00 -6.63
CA ARG A 18 19.01 -6.37 -6.82
C ARG A 18 19.31 -6.30 -8.31
N ARG A 19 20.02 -5.26 -8.70
CA ARG A 19 20.59 -5.17 -10.04
C ARG A 19 21.81 -6.07 -10.14
N ALA A 20 21.84 -6.95 -11.15
CA ALA A 20 22.98 -7.84 -11.39
C ALA A 20 24.29 -7.04 -11.67
N ASP A 21 24.17 -5.89 -12.33
CA ASP A 21 25.28 -5.01 -12.67
C ASP A 21 25.72 -4.09 -11.50
N LYS A 22 24.88 -3.94 -10.48
CA LYS A 22 25.10 -3.01 -9.37
C LYS A 22 24.58 -3.62 -8.06
N PRO A 23 25.33 -4.52 -7.42
CA PRO A 23 24.84 -5.28 -6.27
C PRO A 23 24.48 -4.39 -5.07
N LEU A 24 25.11 -3.23 -4.91
CA LEU A 24 24.76 -2.27 -3.85
C LEU A 24 23.45 -1.51 -4.12
N PHE A 25 22.92 -1.58 -5.34
CA PHE A 25 21.68 -0.92 -5.72
C PHE A 25 20.55 -1.94 -5.81
N TRP A 26 19.50 -1.69 -5.05
CA TRP A 26 18.25 -2.42 -5.16
C TRP A 26 17.19 -1.58 -5.88
N ARG A 27 16.14 -2.28 -6.28
CA ARG A 27 14.92 -1.75 -6.88
C ARG A 27 13.76 -2.47 -6.23
N GLY A 28 12.63 -1.79 -6.12
CA GLY A 28 11.42 -2.41 -5.62
C GLY A 28 10.18 -1.94 -6.34
N GLU A 29 9.14 -2.72 -6.16
CA GLU A 29 7.75 -2.41 -6.51
C GLU A 29 6.93 -2.67 -5.25
N VAL A 30 6.10 -1.69 -4.89
CA VAL A 30 5.05 -1.88 -3.90
C VAL A 30 3.71 -1.77 -4.61
N GLN A 31 2.81 -2.71 -4.30
CA GLN A 31 1.47 -2.76 -4.84
C GLN A 31 0.46 -2.73 -3.69
N HIS A 32 -0.46 -1.78 -3.70
CA HIS A 32 -1.63 -1.81 -2.84
C HIS A 32 -2.64 -2.81 -3.41
N VAL A 33 -2.98 -3.84 -2.63
CA VAL A 33 -3.83 -4.96 -3.10
C VAL A 33 -5.25 -4.49 -3.42
N ASN A 34 -5.81 -3.58 -2.62
CA ASN A 34 -7.21 -3.18 -2.76
C ASN A 34 -7.41 -2.22 -3.95
N SER A 35 -6.51 -1.25 -4.15
CA SER A 35 -6.60 -0.31 -5.28
C SER A 35 -5.96 -0.82 -6.56
N GLY A 36 -5.05 -1.79 -6.47
CA GLY A 36 -4.21 -2.23 -7.59
C GLY A 36 -3.10 -1.22 -7.95
N GLU A 37 -2.99 -0.09 -7.25
CA GLU A 37 -1.96 0.92 -7.49
C GLU A 37 -0.57 0.34 -7.24
N LYS A 38 0.38 0.72 -8.10
CA LYS A 38 1.76 0.29 -8.04
C LYS A 38 2.70 1.48 -8.02
N GLN A 39 3.73 1.39 -7.19
CA GLN A 39 4.80 2.37 -7.12
C GLN A 39 6.15 1.66 -7.21
N TYR A 40 7.03 2.15 -8.09
CA TYR A 40 8.43 1.74 -8.13
C TYR A 40 9.21 2.56 -7.10
N VAL A 41 10.03 1.86 -6.31
CA VAL A 41 10.83 2.44 -5.23
C VAL A 41 12.30 2.12 -5.43
N HIS A 42 13.14 3.09 -5.10
CA HIS A 42 14.59 3.03 -5.27
C HIS A 42 15.34 3.20 -3.95
N SER A 43 14.61 3.62 -2.92
CA SER A 43 15.11 3.85 -1.57
C SER A 43 14.06 3.41 -0.54
N ALA A 44 14.49 3.25 0.72
CA ALA A 44 13.56 2.99 1.81
C ALA A 44 12.66 4.21 2.09
N GLY A 45 13.15 5.43 1.81
CA GLY A 45 12.36 6.66 1.89
C GLY A 45 11.17 6.63 0.95
N ASP A 46 11.39 6.31 -0.33
CA ASP A 46 10.33 6.22 -1.34
C ASP A 46 9.21 5.25 -0.91
N LEU A 47 9.59 4.13 -0.28
CA LEU A 47 8.64 3.14 0.23
C LEU A 47 7.85 3.67 1.42
N LEU A 48 8.52 4.31 2.38
CA LEU A 48 7.86 4.90 3.54
C LEU A 48 6.90 6.02 3.14
N ASP A 49 7.32 6.90 2.23
CA ASP A 49 6.50 8.00 1.71
C ASP A 49 5.23 7.46 1.02
N TYR A 50 5.38 6.39 0.22
CA TYR A 50 4.24 5.73 -0.42
C TYR A 50 3.26 5.14 0.61
N LEU A 51 3.77 4.39 1.60
CA LEU A 51 2.93 3.75 2.61
C LEU A 51 2.21 4.80 3.48
N GLN A 52 2.90 5.88 3.86
CA GLN A 52 2.30 6.98 4.61
C GLN A 52 1.16 7.65 3.84
N ARG A 53 1.34 7.89 2.54
CA ARG A 53 0.29 8.45 1.68
C ARG A 53 -0.95 7.55 1.63
N GLN A 54 -0.76 6.24 1.40
CA GLN A 54 -1.88 5.28 1.34
C GLN A 54 -2.62 5.19 2.68
N LEU A 55 -1.88 5.17 3.80
CA LEU A 55 -2.49 5.13 5.14
C LEU A 55 -3.27 6.41 5.45
N ALA A 56 -2.78 7.58 5.02
CA ALA A 56 -3.50 8.85 5.16
C ALA A 56 -4.80 8.84 4.34
N GLU A 57 -4.76 8.37 3.10
CA GLU A 57 -5.94 8.22 2.24
C GLU A 57 -6.97 7.23 2.81
N THR A 58 -6.52 6.15 3.44
CA THR A 58 -7.41 5.21 4.14
C THR A 58 -8.03 5.84 5.38
N ALA A 59 -7.25 6.62 6.15
CA ALA A 59 -7.75 7.30 7.36
C ALA A 59 -8.78 8.40 7.04
N GLU A 60 -8.63 9.08 5.90
CA GLU A 60 -9.57 10.10 5.43
C GLU A 60 -10.82 9.51 4.76
N ARG A 61 -10.81 8.21 4.41
CA ARG A 61 -11.99 7.55 3.85
C ARG A 61 -13.01 7.32 4.97
N PRO A 62 -14.18 7.97 4.94
CA PRO A 62 -15.18 7.75 5.97
C PRO A 62 -15.56 6.26 6.00
N SER A 63 -15.46 5.66 7.18
CA SER A 63 -16.00 4.34 7.48
C SER A 63 -17.53 4.43 7.50
N GLY A 64 -18.17 4.51 6.33
CA GLY A 64 -19.62 4.62 6.18
C GLY A 64 -20.03 5.29 4.86
N GLY A 65 -20.91 4.75 4.03
CA GLY A 65 -21.73 3.56 4.22
C GLY A 65 -22.23 2.98 2.90
N SER A 66 -22.56 1.70 2.97
CA SER A 66 -23.42 1.02 2.03
C SER A 66 -24.79 1.72 2.01
N GLY A 67 -24.92 2.75 1.18
CA GLY A 67 -26.20 3.26 0.75
C GLY A 67 -26.86 2.16 -0.08
N LEU A 68 -27.92 1.56 0.49
CA LEU A 68 -28.95 0.90 -0.29
C LEU A 68 -29.35 1.83 -1.46
N ARG A 69 -29.14 1.38 -2.69
CA ARG A 69 -30.02 1.67 -3.82
C ARG A 69 -30.09 0.43 -4.71
#